data_AF-A0A7S7VWN5-F1
#
_entry.id   AF-A0A7S7VWN5-F1
#
_cell.length_a   1.000
_cell.length_b   1.000
_cell.length_c   1.000
_cell.angle_alpha   90.00
_cell.angle_beta   90.00
_cell.angle_gamma   90.00
#
_symmetry.space_group_name_H-M   'P 1'
#
loop_
_entity.id
_entity.type
_entity.pdbx_description
1 polymer ?
#
loop_
_entity_poly.entity_id
_entity_poly.type
_entity_poly.pdbx_seq_one_letter_code
_entity_poly.pdbx_strand_id
1 'polypeptide(L)'
;MTSAPIQTSRDWLGSVHTSVLAWWLPKAAILAGLFFPVSFRAVIWIIALIWMGAACILNARRCNRTHCRYTGPYYLAMIVPVTVLGAGLITVGIVGWFWLGVMILGGSWLIWWATERTWGTFS
;
A
#
# COMPACT_ATOMS: atom_id res chain seq x y z
N MET A 1 -1.53 -31.33 -0.56
CA MET A 1 -0.90 -30.06 -0.99
C MET A 1 -1.19 -29.86 -2.47
N THR A 2 -2.31 -29.21 -2.82
CA THR A 2 -2.71 -28.89 -4.21
C THR A 2 -3.59 -27.62 -4.23
N SER A 3 -3.27 -26.65 -3.39
CA SER A 3 -4.07 -25.42 -3.21
C SER A 3 -3.71 -24.30 -4.20
N ALA A 4 -2.52 -24.37 -4.80
CA ALA A 4 -1.95 -23.30 -5.62
C ALA A 4 -2.83 -22.87 -6.81
N PRO A 5 -3.46 -23.78 -7.60
CA PRO A 5 -4.31 -23.35 -8.73
C PRO A 5 -5.55 -22.58 -8.24
N ILE A 6 -6.11 -23.01 -7.11
CA ILE A 6 -7.32 -22.42 -6.53
C ILE A 6 -6.99 -21.05 -5.90
N GLN A 7 -5.84 -20.91 -5.24
CA GLN A 7 -5.41 -19.63 -4.66
C GLN A 7 -5.13 -18.59 -5.75
N THR A 8 -4.43 -18.97 -6.83
CA THR A 8 -4.18 -18.09 -7.98
C THR A 8 -5.48 -17.63 -8.63
N SER A 9 -6.48 -18.50 -8.77
CA SER A 9 -7.78 -18.12 -9.34
C SER A 9 -8.55 -17.11 -8.47
N ARG A 10 -8.40 -17.19 -7.14
CA ARG A 10 -9.05 -16.25 -6.20
C ARG A 10 -8.25 -14.96 -5.98
N ASP A 11 -6.99 -14.95 -6.42
CA ASP A 11 -6.12 -13.79 -6.34
C ASP A 11 -6.48 -12.77 -7.42
N TRP A 12 -7.47 -11.95 -7.10
CA TRP A 12 -7.93 -10.91 -8.01
C TRP A 12 -6.87 -9.82 -8.20
N LEU A 13 -5.93 -9.60 -7.28
CA LEU A 13 -4.84 -8.63 -7.46
C LEU A 13 -3.73 -9.14 -8.39
N GLY A 14 -3.74 -10.43 -8.73
CA GLY A 14 -2.86 -11.01 -9.74
C GLY A 14 -3.24 -10.63 -11.18
N SER A 15 -4.47 -10.15 -11.41
CA SER A 15 -4.90 -9.70 -12.75
C SER A 15 -4.28 -8.35 -13.10
N VAL A 16 -3.88 -8.15 -14.36
CA VAL A 16 -3.24 -6.90 -14.82
C VAL A 16 -4.13 -5.69 -14.59
N HIS A 17 -5.43 -5.77 -14.92
CA HIS A 17 -6.36 -4.64 -14.81
C HIS A 17 -6.58 -4.19 -13.37
N THR A 18 -6.87 -5.14 -12.48
CA THR A 18 -7.06 -4.86 -11.05
C THR A 18 -5.76 -4.44 -10.38
N SER A 19 -4.62 -4.97 -10.83
CA SER A 19 -3.30 -4.54 -10.38
C SER A 19 -3.03 -3.08 -10.76
N VAL A 20 -3.42 -2.64 -11.95
CA VAL A 20 -3.36 -1.22 -12.34
C VAL A 20 -4.20 -0.33 -11.43
N LEU A 21 -5.45 -0.71 -11.17
CA LEU A 21 -6.35 0.08 -10.31
C LEU A 21 -5.96 0.06 -8.83
N ALA A 22 -5.46 -1.06 -8.32
CA ALA A 22 -5.11 -1.23 -6.92
C ALA A 22 -3.72 -0.68 -6.57
N TRP A 23 -2.81 -0.59 -7.54
CA TRP A 23 -1.42 -0.21 -7.27
C TRP A 23 -0.97 1.02 -8.03
N TRP A 24 -1.11 1.04 -9.36
CA TRP A 24 -0.54 2.11 -10.18
C TRP A 24 -1.27 3.42 -9.97
N LEU A 25 -2.60 3.40 -9.91
CA LEU A 25 -3.40 4.61 -9.66
C LEU A 25 -3.10 5.25 -8.28
N PRO A 26 -3.11 4.50 -7.15
CA PRO A 26 -2.72 5.06 -5.85
C PRO A 26 -1.29 5.57 -5.78
N LYS A 27 -0.32 4.86 -6.38
CA LYS A 27 1.08 5.30 -6.42
C LYS A 27 1.23 6.61 -7.19
N ALA A 28 0.56 6.71 -8.35
CA ALA A 28 0.53 7.95 -9.12
C ALA A 28 -0.12 9.08 -8.32
N ALA A 29 -1.20 8.81 -7.58
CA ALA A 29 -1.84 9.79 -6.71
C ALA A 29 -0.92 10.28 -5.58
N ILE A 30 -0.15 9.39 -4.94
CA ILE A 30 0.84 9.74 -3.92
C ILE A 30 1.90 10.68 -4.49
N LEU A 31 2.46 10.34 -5.66
CA LEU A 31 3.47 11.15 -6.34
C LEU A 31 2.90 12.50 -6.79
N ALA A 32 1.70 12.51 -7.39
CA ALA A 32 1.02 13.73 -7.80
C ALA A 32 0.71 14.63 -6.60
N GLY A 33 0.35 14.06 -5.45
CA GLY A 33 0.10 14.76 -4.19
C GLY A 33 1.25 15.67 -3.74
N LEU A 34 2.50 15.39 -4.15
CA LEU A 34 3.65 16.24 -3.83
C LEU A 34 3.54 17.64 -4.44
N PHE A 35 2.80 17.81 -5.55
CA PHE A 35 2.59 19.11 -6.21
C PHE A 35 1.43 19.91 -5.62
N PHE A 36 0.65 19.34 -4.71
CA PHE A 36 -0.50 20.00 -4.09
C PHE A 36 -0.17 20.57 -2.70
N PRO A 37 -0.96 21.53 -2.19
CA PRO A 37 -0.86 22.00 -0.81
C PRO A 37 -1.03 20.86 0.19
N VAL A 38 -0.49 21.05 1.41
CA VAL A 38 -0.42 20.01 2.46
C VAL A 38 -1.78 19.35 2.74
N SER A 39 -2.86 20.13 2.85
CA SER A 39 -4.19 19.59 3.14
C SER A 39 -4.68 18.64 2.06
N PHE A 40 -4.52 19.01 0.77
CA PHE A 40 -4.91 18.17 -0.36
C PHE A 40 -3.99 16.94 -0.47
N ARG A 41 -2.68 17.12 -0.29
CA ARG A 41 -1.70 16.02 -0.28
C ARG A 41 -2.08 14.97 0.75
N ALA A 42 -2.35 15.39 1.99
CA ALA A 42 -2.70 14.47 3.07
C ALA A 42 -3.98 13.69 2.75
N VAL A 43 -5.04 14.35 2.28
CA VAL A 43 -6.30 13.69 1.91
C VAL A 43 -6.07 12.66 0.79
N ILE A 44 -5.35 13.04 -0.27
CA ILE A 44 -5.02 12.14 -1.39
C ILE A 44 -4.27 10.89 -0.89
N TRP A 45 -3.25 11.10 -0.04
CA TRP A 45 -2.43 10.02 0.49
C TRP A 45 -3.23 9.09 1.40
N ILE A 46 -4.08 9.64 2.28
CA ILE A 46 -4.93 8.84 3.16
C ILE A 46 -5.89 7.96 2.35
N ILE A 47 -6.57 8.53 1.34
CA ILE A 47 -7.49 7.77 0.48
C ILE A 47 -6.73 6.65 -0.25
N ALA A 48 -5.56 6.97 -0.82
CA ALA A 48 -4.71 6.00 -1.50
C ALA A 48 -4.29 4.84 -0.57
N LEU A 49 -3.84 5.16 0.66
CA LEU A 49 -3.42 4.18 1.66
C LEU A 49 -4.59 3.30 2.14
N ILE A 50 -5.77 3.87 2.37
CA ILE A 50 -6.98 3.11 2.72
C ILE A 50 -7.31 2.13 1.60
N TRP A 51 -7.32 2.58 0.35
CA TRP A 51 -7.64 1.74 -0.80
C TRP A 51 -6.65 0.58 -0.95
N MET A 52 -5.34 0.88 -0.96
CA MET A 52 -4.29 -0.14 -1.08
C MET A 52 -4.32 -1.12 0.11
N GLY A 53 -4.48 -0.60 1.33
CA GLY A 53 -4.56 -1.40 2.55
C GLY A 53 -5.76 -2.35 2.54
N ALA A 54 -6.95 -1.84 2.21
CA ALA A 54 -8.17 -2.62 2.12
C ALA A 54 -8.09 -3.68 1.01
N ALA A 55 -7.58 -3.32 -0.17
CA ALA A 55 -7.40 -4.26 -1.27
C ALA A 55 -6.50 -5.44 -0.87
N CYS A 56 -5.37 -5.16 -0.20
CA CYS A 56 -4.47 -6.19 0.33
C CYS A 56 -5.17 -7.10 1.34
N ILE A 57 -5.82 -6.53 2.36
CA ILE A 57 -6.47 -7.32 3.41
C ILE A 57 -7.56 -8.21 2.83
N LEU A 58 -8.39 -7.68 1.93
CA LEU A 58 -9.46 -8.44 1.28
C LEU A 58 -8.89 -9.53 0.37
N ASN A 59 -7.78 -9.29 -0.33
CA ASN A 59 -7.12 -10.31 -1.14
C ASN A 59 -6.51 -11.42 -0.27
N ALA A 60 -5.78 -11.06 0.78
CA ALA A 60 -5.21 -12.02 1.72
C ALA A 60 -6.28 -12.92 2.35
N ARG A 61 -7.44 -12.35 2.73
CA ARG A 61 -8.58 -13.13 3.25
C ARG A 61 -9.18 -14.12 2.23
N ARG A 62 -9.03 -13.87 0.92
CA ARG A 62 -9.61 -14.71 -0.16
C ARG A 62 -8.66 -15.80 -0.64
N CYS A 63 -7.39 -15.46 -0.87
CA CYS A 63 -6.40 -16.34 -1.52
C CYS A 63 -5.19 -16.68 -0.64
N ASN A 64 -5.06 -16.08 0.55
CA ASN A 64 -3.89 -16.17 1.42
C ASN A 64 -2.59 -15.69 0.76
N ARG A 65 -2.67 -14.64 -0.07
CA ARG A 65 -1.47 -13.98 -0.61
C ARG A 65 -0.62 -13.46 0.54
N THR A 66 0.60 -13.98 0.67
CA THR A 66 1.46 -13.78 1.84
C THR A 66 1.77 -12.31 2.06
N HIS A 67 2.30 -11.61 1.05
CA HIS A 67 2.68 -10.20 1.23
C HIS A 67 1.48 -9.33 1.60
N CYS A 68 0.29 -9.60 1.03
CA CYS A 68 -0.92 -8.83 1.25
C CYS A 68 -1.35 -8.86 2.73
N ARG A 69 -1.04 -9.95 3.44
CA ARG A 69 -1.29 -10.11 4.87
C ARG A 69 -0.51 -9.10 5.72
N TYR A 70 0.65 -8.66 5.25
CA TYR A 70 1.54 -7.74 5.96
C TYR A 70 1.51 -6.32 5.38
N THR A 71 1.48 -6.17 4.05
CA THR A 71 1.42 -4.86 3.38
C THR A 71 0.11 -4.14 3.64
N GLY A 72 -1.00 -4.87 3.80
CA GLY A 72 -2.30 -4.30 4.10
C GLY A 72 -2.31 -3.50 5.41
N PRO A 73 -2.03 -4.13 6.56
CA PRO A 73 -1.87 -3.45 7.84
C PRO A 73 -0.81 -2.34 7.81
N TYR A 74 0.29 -2.56 7.09
CA TYR A 74 1.34 -1.55 6.94
C TYR A 74 0.83 -0.26 6.29
N TYR A 75 0.08 -0.32 5.19
CA TYR A 75 -0.49 0.87 4.57
C TYR A 75 -1.45 1.60 5.50
N LEU A 76 -2.27 0.87 6.26
CA LEU A 76 -3.17 1.48 7.23
C LEU A 76 -2.40 2.14 8.39
N ALA A 77 -1.29 1.55 8.84
CA ALA A 77 -0.43 2.16 9.85
C ALA A 77 0.21 3.46 9.35
N MET A 78 0.58 3.54 8.06
CA MET A 78 1.16 4.74 7.45
C MET A 78 0.17 5.93 7.35
N ILE A 79 -1.13 5.71 7.58
CA ILE A 79 -2.11 6.81 7.69
C ILE A 79 -1.80 7.70 8.90
N VAL A 80 -1.24 7.14 9.97
CA VAL A 80 -0.92 7.87 11.21
C VAL A 80 0.07 9.01 10.94
N PRO A 81 1.30 8.76 10.42
CA PRO A 81 2.23 9.85 10.13
C PRO A 81 1.67 10.84 9.09
N VAL A 82 0.91 10.38 8.08
CA VAL A 82 0.28 11.28 7.10
C VAL A 82 -0.72 12.22 7.77
N THR A 83 -1.55 11.71 8.68
CA THR A 83 -2.53 12.51 9.42
C THR A 83 -1.84 13.51 10.36
N VAL A 84 -0.78 13.09 11.07
CA VAL A 84 0.00 13.97 11.96
C VAL A 84 0.59 15.16 11.20
N LEU A 85 1.20 14.90 10.03
CA LEU A 85 1.76 15.96 9.19
C LEU A 85 0.67 16.80 8.52
N GLY A 86 -0.41 16.17 8.06
CA GLY A 86 -1.53 16.83 7.39
C GLY A 86 -2.33 17.78 8.28
N ALA A 87 -2.50 17.41 9.55
CA ALA A 87 -3.16 18.26 10.56
C ALA A 87 -2.22 19.32 11.17
N GLY A 88 -0.94 19.34 10.75
CA GLY A 88 0.02 20.36 11.19
C GLY A 88 0.53 20.17 12.63
N LEU A 89 0.35 18.99 13.24
CA LEU A 89 0.90 18.68 14.56
C LEU A 89 2.44 18.67 14.54
N ILE A 90 3.00 18.24 13.42
CA ILE A 90 4.43 18.34 13.11
C ILE A 90 4.54 18.94 11.71
N THR A 91 5.32 20.01 11.57
CA THR A 91 5.54 20.68 10.29
C THR A 91 6.83 20.18 9.64
N VAL A 92 6.73 19.76 8.38
CA VAL A 92 7.89 19.37 7.57
C VAL A 92 7.81 20.02 6.19
N GLY A 93 8.97 20.33 5.62
CA GLY A 93 9.06 20.77 4.23
C GLY A 93 8.78 19.63 3.23
N ILE A 94 8.84 19.96 1.94
CA ILE A 94 8.60 18.99 0.85
C ILE A 94 9.52 17.76 0.92
N VAL A 95 10.75 17.93 1.40
CA VAL A 95 11.72 16.84 1.59
C VAL A 95 11.23 15.82 2.63
N GLY A 96 10.58 16.27 3.71
CA GLY A 96 10.00 15.38 4.72
C GLY A 96 8.84 14.56 4.16
N TRP A 97 7.96 15.19 3.36
CA TRP A 97 6.90 14.50 2.63
C TRP A 97 7.47 13.49 1.63
N PHE A 98 8.51 13.86 0.89
CA PHE A 98 9.18 12.96 -0.04
C PHE A 98 9.71 11.71 0.67
N TRP A 99 10.42 11.86 1.79
CA TRP A 99 10.91 10.73 2.58
C TRP A 99 9.78 9.88 3.15
N LEU A 100 8.66 10.48 3.57
CA LEU A 100 7.49 9.70 3.98
C LEU A 100 6.94 8.87 2.81
N GLY A 101 6.86 9.44 1.61
CA GLY A 101 6.48 8.70 0.40
C GLY A 101 7.43 7.54 0.09
N VAL A 102 8.74 7.76 0.24
CA VAL A 102 9.77 6.71 0.09
C VAL A 102 9.59 5.62 1.14
N MET A 103 9.35 5.96 2.40
CA MET A 103 9.07 4.96 3.44
C MET A 103 7.83 4.14 3.09
N ILE A 104 6.71 4.79 2.73
CA ILE A 104 5.47 4.12 2.35
C ILE A 104 5.70 3.12 1.20
N LEU A 105 6.29 3.57 0.09
CA LEU A 105 6.43 2.73 -1.11
C LEU A 105 7.60 1.76 -1.04
N GLY A 106 8.72 2.18 -0.46
CA GLY A 106 9.91 1.34 -0.27
C GLY A 106 9.69 0.29 0.82
N GLY A 107 9.02 0.65 1.90
CA GLY A 107 8.65 -0.28 2.97
C GLY A 107 7.68 -1.36 2.48
N SER A 108 6.70 -1.00 1.65
CA SER A 108 5.80 -2.02 1.09
C SER A 108 6.51 -2.96 0.12
N TRP A 109 7.46 -2.45 -0.68
CA TRP A 109 8.32 -3.28 -1.52
C TRP A 109 9.19 -4.23 -0.70
N LEU A 110 9.79 -3.73 0.40
CA LEU A 110 10.61 -4.54 1.29
C LEU A 110 9.77 -5.65 1.96
N ILE A 111 8.57 -5.33 2.44
CA ILE A 111 7.65 -6.32 3.01
C ILE A 111 7.32 -7.38 1.98
N TRP A 112 6.98 -6.98 0.74
CA TRP A 112 6.71 -7.93 -0.33
C TRP A 112 7.88 -8.87 -0.58
N TRP A 113 9.07 -8.31 -0.80
CA TRP A 113 10.28 -9.09 -1.05
C TRP A 113 10.61 -10.04 0.10
N ALA A 114 10.60 -9.55 1.34
CA ALA A 114 10.96 -10.34 2.51
C ALA A 114 9.97 -11.47 2.75
N THR A 115 8.67 -11.16 2.75
CA THR A 115 7.61 -12.13 3.07
C THR A 115 7.46 -13.22 2.02
N GLU A 116 7.52 -12.88 0.73
CA GLU A 116 7.44 -13.91 -0.31
C GLU A 116 8.72 -14.75 -0.40
N ARG A 117 9.89 -14.19 -0.04
CA ARG A 117 11.14 -14.95 0.02
C ARG A 117 11.17 -15.94 1.19
N THR A 118 10.54 -15.62 2.31
CA THR A 118 10.54 -16.47 3.51
C THR A 118 9.41 -17.51 3.52
N TRP A 119 8.21 -17.16 3.03
CA TRP A 119 7.02 -18.03 3.13
C TRP A 119 6.40 -18.39 1.77
N GLY A 120 6.95 -17.89 0.66
CA GLY A 120 6.35 -18.05 -0.67
C GLY A 120 5.17 -17.11 -0.92
N THR A 121 4.61 -17.18 -2.13
CA THR A 121 3.54 -16.27 -2.58
C THR A 121 2.21 -16.47 -1.85
N PHE A 122 1.92 -17.70 -1.43
CA PHE A 122 0.69 -18.07 -0.73
C PHE A 122 1.01 -18.92 0.51
N SER A 123 0.58 -18.48 1.69
CA SER A 123 0.87 -19.10 2.99
C SER A 123 -0.25 -18.94 4.00
#